data_AF-A0A4Q7LKM4-F1
#
_entry.id   AF-A0A4Q7LKM4-F1
#
_cell.length_a   1.000
_cell.length_b   1.000
_cell.length_c   1.000
_cell.angle_alpha   90.00
_cell.angle_beta   90.00
_cell.angle_gamma   90.00
#
_symmetry.space_group_name_H-M   'P 1'
#
loop_
_entity.id
_entity.type
_entity.pdbx_description
1 polymer ?
#
loop_
_entity_poly.entity_id
_entity_poly.type
_entity_poly.pdbx_seq_one_letter_code
_entity_poly.pdbx_strand_id
1 'polypeptide(L)'
;MSCIRFNTPAQKQQLADNAPAMREDGGDPVAQFLSPSVTDSKRERIRRLAASPNPRIRESAALSYHAPDDVHEALANDPDAGVRSCLARNERTPCDVLRTLASDRDEQVRAWVAINYFVPADAMEKLAADESETVRALVAWKASLAETAQPALV
;
A
#
# COMPACT_ATOMS: atom_id res chain seq x y z
N MET A 1 -20.25 33.57 3.97
CA MET A 1 -20.44 34.80 3.17
C MET A 1 -19.22 34.95 2.27
N SER A 2 -19.37 34.74 0.97
CA SER A 2 -18.28 34.78 -0.01
C SER A 2 -18.00 36.23 -0.41
N CYS A 3 -16.81 36.74 -0.09
CA CYS A 3 -16.37 38.08 -0.45
C CYS A 3 -15.68 38.04 -1.83
N ILE A 4 -16.47 38.21 -2.88
CA ILE A 4 -15.93 38.44 -4.23
C ILE A 4 -15.29 39.84 -4.24
N ARG A 5 -13.95 39.91 -4.29
CA ARG A 5 -13.21 41.17 -4.46
C ARG A 5 -13.26 41.61 -5.92
N PHE A 6 -13.74 42.83 -6.18
CA PHE A 6 -13.62 43.48 -7.49
C PHE A 6 -12.36 44.33 -7.52
N ASN A 7 -11.28 43.82 -8.12
CA ASN A 7 -10.08 44.60 -8.37
C ASN A 7 -10.32 45.62 -9.50
N THR A 8 -9.84 46.84 -9.32
CA THR A 8 -9.90 47.89 -10.36
C THR A 8 -9.00 47.53 -11.56
N PRO A 9 -9.22 48.13 -12.74
CA PRO A 9 -8.36 47.88 -13.91
C PRO A 9 -6.87 48.14 -13.64
N ALA A 10 -6.55 49.20 -12.90
CA ALA A 10 -5.17 49.50 -12.50
C ALA A 10 -4.58 48.44 -11.57
N GLN A 11 -5.38 47.92 -10.62
CA GLN A 11 -4.94 46.83 -9.74
C GLN A 11 -4.74 45.51 -10.49
N LYS A 12 -5.56 45.24 -11.51
CA LYS A 12 -5.38 44.08 -12.40
C LYS A 12 -4.11 44.22 -13.24
N GLN A 13 -3.85 45.42 -13.77
CA GLN A 13 -2.63 45.71 -14.54
C GLN A 13 -1.39 45.54 -13.67
N GLN A 14 -1.40 46.13 -12.47
CA GLN A 14 -0.31 46.02 -11.51
C GLN A 14 -0.07 44.57 -11.06
N LEU A 15 -1.12 43.75 -10.93
CA LEU A 15 -0.99 42.31 -10.67
C LEU A 15 -0.38 41.55 -11.84
N ALA A 16 -0.69 41.94 -13.09
CA ALA A 16 -0.10 41.34 -14.28
C ALA A 16 1.38 41.73 -14.45
N ASP A 17 1.72 43.00 -14.19
CA ASP A 17 3.08 43.51 -14.28
C ASP A 17 4.00 42.91 -13.19
N ASN A 18 3.43 42.60 -12.02
CA ASN A 18 4.13 41.94 -10.91
C ASN A 18 3.89 40.43 -10.85
N ALA A 19 3.17 39.86 -11.82
CA ALA A 19 3.01 38.42 -11.89
C ALA A 19 4.40 37.82 -12.08
N PRO A 20 4.82 36.85 -11.25
CA PRO A 20 6.11 36.21 -11.47
C PRO A 20 6.09 35.64 -12.88
N ALA A 21 7.11 35.95 -13.68
CA ALA A 21 7.30 35.28 -14.96
C ALA A 21 7.29 33.79 -14.68
N MET A 22 6.29 33.09 -15.20
CA MET A 22 6.28 31.62 -15.23
C MET A 22 7.58 31.23 -15.91
N ARG A 23 8.55 30.74 -15.13
CA ARG A 23 9.87 30.40 -15.65
C ARG A 23 9.63 29.34 -16.73
N GLU A 24 9.99 29.63 -17.97
CA GLU A 24 10.01 28.65 -19.07
C GLU A 24 11.17 27.65 -18.93
N ASP A 25 11.82 27.63 -17.76
CA ASP A 25 12.75 26.56 -17.38
C ASP A 25 11.89 25.29 -17.26
N GLY A 26 11.85 24.48 -18.32
CA GLY A 26 11.00 23.29 -18.51
C GLY A 26 11.19 22.12 -17.52
N GLY A 27 11.57 22.40 -16.28
CA GLY A 27 11.44 21.48 -15.16
C GLY A 27 10.07 21.65 -14.52
N ASP A 28 9.27 20.58 -14.56
CA ASP A 28 8.00 20.47 -13.85
C ASP A 28 8.17 21.00 -12.40
N PRO A 29 7.50 22.09 -12.00
CA PRO A 29 7.62 22.64 -10.65
C PRO A 29 7.23 21.62 -9.58
N VAL A 30 6.45 20.58 -9.92
CA VAL A 30 6.14 19.46 -9.04
C VAL A 30 7.41 18.65 -8.71
N ALA A 31 8.37 18.53 -9.64
CA ALA A 31 9.62 17.81 -9.43
C ALA A 31 10.48 18.41 -8.30
N GLN A 32 10.35 19.72 -8.04
CA GLN A 32 11.11 20.42 -6.98
C GLN A 32 10.61 20.12 -5.56
N PHE A 33 9.38 19.59 -5.43
CA PHE A 33 8.75 19.27 -4.15
C PHE A 33 8.50 17.78 -3.96
N LEU A 34 9.15 16.92 -4.74
CA LEU A 34 9.08 15.48 -4.55
C LEU A 34 9.62 15.11 -3.17
N SER A 35 8.94 14.17 -2.51
CA SER A 35 9.41 13.61 -1.25
C SER A 35 10.82 13.03 -1.45
N PRO A 36 11.73 13.18 -0.47
CA PRO A 36 13.08 12.66 -0.59
C PRO A 36 13.06 11.15 -0.84
N SER A 37 14.02 10.69 -1.64
CA SER A 37 14.21 9.27 -1.92
C SER A 37 14.35 8.47 -0.64
N VAL A 38 13.86 7.23 -0.65
CA VAL A 38 14.04 6.30 0.48
C VAL A 38 15.53 6.08 0.70
N THR A 39 16.03 6.53 1.84
CA THR A 39 17.43 6.36 2.25
C THR A 39 17.64 5.02 2.97
N ASP A 40 18.89 4.56 3.02
CA ASP A 40 19.25 3.37 3.79
C ASP A 40 18.95 3.54 5.28
N SER A 41 19.08 4.76 5.81
CA SER A 41 18.69 5.07 7.19
C SER A 41 17.20 4.84 7.46
N LYS A 42 16.32 5.06 6.46
CA LYS A 42 14.88 4.78 6.58
C LYS A 42 14.63 3.27 6.61
N ARG A 43 15.32 2.50 5.77
CA ARG A 43 15.23 1.02 5.76
C ARG A 43 15.74 0.43 7.08
N GLU A 44 16.86 0.92 7.58
CA GLU A 44 17.42 0.50 8.86
C GLU A 44 16.49 0.80 10.04
N ARG A 45 15.83 1.95 10.02
CA ARG A 45 14.80 2.26 11.02
C ARG A 45 13.67 1.24 10.98
N ILE A 46 13.21 0.81 9.80
CA ILE A 46 12.14 -0.19 9.67
C ILE A 46 12.59 -1.54 10.27
N ARG A 47 13.84 -1.97 10.04
CA ARG A 47 14.40 -3.18 10.68
C ARG A 47 14.33 -3.12 12.20
N ARG A 48 14.69 -1.97 12.78
CA ARG A 48 14.60 -1.77 14.25
C ARG A 48 13.16 -1.83 14.76
N LEU A 49 12.20 -1.29 14.01
CA LEU A 49 10.78 -1.38 14.36
C LEU A 49 10.28 -2.84 14.28
N ALA A 50 10.72 -3.59 13.28
CA ALA A 50 10.40 -5.01 13.12
C ALA A 50 10.96 -5.89 14.26
N ALA A 51 12.05 -5.48 14.90
CA ALA A 51 12.63 -6.18 16.05
C ALA A 51 12.05 -5.76 17.41
N SER A 52 11.06 -4.85 17.44
CA SER A 52 10.50 -4.34 18.68
C SER A 52 9.79 -5.43 19.51
N PRO A 53 9.92 -5.44 20.84
CA PRO A 53 9.17 -6.37 21.70
C PRO A 53 7.65 -6.13 21.63
N ASN A 54 7.22 -4.89 21.35
CA ASN A 54 5.80 -4.55 21.23
C ASN A 54 5.26 -4.93 19.84
N PRO A 55 4.27 -5.85 19.74
CA PRO A 55 3.70 -6.29 18.47
C PRO A 55 3.08 -5.14 17.67
N ARG A 56 2.48 -4.12 18.32
CA ARG A 56 1.93 -2.94 17.63
C ARG A 56 2.97 -2.14 16.85
N ILE A 57 4.21 -2.13 17.35
CA ILE A 57 5.32 -1.48 16.63
C ILE A 57 5.75 -2.34 15.45
N ARG A 58 5.76 -3.67 15.59
CA ARG A 58 6.05 -4.59 14.50
C ARG A 58 4.97 -4.56 13.41
N GLU A 59 3.70 -4.42 13.76
CA GLU A 59 2.59 -4.18 12.83
C GLU A 59 2.86 -2.96 11.94
N SER A 60 3.39 -1.87 12.52
CA SER A 60 3.74 -0.67 11.75
C SER A 60 4.88 -0.90 10.75
N ALA A 61 5.83 -1.80 11.09
CA ALA A 61 6.88 -2.21 10.18
C ALA A 61 6.32 -3.09 9.05
N ALA A 62 5.40 -4.02 9.38
CA ALA A 62 4.74 -4.89 8.42
C ALA A 62 3.91 -4.13 7.37
N LEU A 63 3.27 -3.02 7.75
CA LEU A 63 2.50 -2.15 6.85
C LEU A 63 3.36 -1.15 6.06
N SER A 64 4.68 -1.13 6.26
CA SER A 64 5.53 -0.14 5.60
C SER A 64 5.71 -0.47 4.11
N TYR A 65 5.44 0.49 3.23
CA TYR A 65 5.71 0.39 1.78
C TYR A 65 7.20 0.32 1.40
N HIS A 66 8.08 0.55 2.37
CA HIS A 66 9.53 0.57 2.17
C HIS A 66 10.25 -0.45 3.05
N ALA A 67 9.50 -1.42 3.59
CA ALA A 67 10.11 -2.54 4.26
C ALA A 67 11.00 -3.29 3.25
N PRO A 68 12.26 -3.58 3.60
CA PRO A 68 13.11 -4.40 2.77
C PRO A 68 12.67 -5.88 2.86
N ASP A 69 13.06 -6.69 1.87
CA ASP A 69 12.62 -8.08 1.75
C ASP A 69 12.96 -8.92 2.99
N ASP A 70 14.13 -8.68 3.60
CA ASP A 70 14.56 -9.35 4.83
C ASP A 70 13.59 -9.12 6.00
N VAL A 71 12.95 -7.95 6.06
CA VAL A 71 11.93 -7.66 7.07
C VAL A 71 10.61 -8.37 6.76
N HIS A 72 10.23 -8.47 5.49
CA HIS A 72 9.03 -9.22 5.10
C HIS A 72 9.16 -10.70 5.45
N GLU A 73 10.30 -11.32 5.15
CA GLU A 73 10.57 -12.72 5.49
C GLU A 73 10.59 -12.96 7.00
N ALA A 74 11.20 -12.06 7.78
CA ALA A 74 11.22 -12.16 9.23
C ALA A 74 9.82 -12.03 9.83
N LEU A 75 9.04 -11.04 9.41
CA LEU A 75 7.69 -10.78 9.93
C LEU A 75 6.67 -11.83 9.47
N ALA A 76 6.93 -12.56 8.39
CA ALA A 76 6.09 -13.68 7.95
C ALA A 76 6.04 -14.81 9.00
N ASN A 77 7.10 -14.93 9.80
CA ASN A 77 7.20 -15.92 10.87
C ASN A 77 6.99 -15.31 12.26
N ASP A 78 6.46 -14.08 12.34
CA ASP A 78 6.24 -13.41 13.63
C ASP A 78 5.30 -14.24 14.51
N PRO A 79 5.56 -14.38 15.83
CA PRO A 79 4.65 -15.09 16.72
C PRO A 79 3.25 -14.48 16.77
N ASP A 80 3.13 -13.16 16.59
CA ASP A 80 1.86 -12.43 16.66
C ASP A 80 1.09 -12.48 15.33
N ALA A 81 -0.16 -12.98 15.39
CA ALA A 81 -1.00 -13.09 14.20
C ALA A 81 -1.46 -11.73 13.64
N GLY A 82 -1.52 -10.69 14.47
CA GLY A 82 -1.84 -9.32 14.04
C GLY A 82 -0.75 -8.74 13.15
N VAL A 83 0.52 -9.00 13.51
CA VAL A 83 1.69 -8.65 12.67
C VAL A 83 1.64 -9.38 11.34
N ARG A 84 1.42 -10.70 11.34
CA ARG A 84 1.31 -11.50 10.09
C ARG A 84 0.12 -11.06 9.23
N SER A 85 -1.01 -10.69 9.86
CA SER A 85 -2.18 -10.14 9.17
C SER A 85 -1.87 -8.79 8.52
N CYS A 86 -1.14 -7.92 9.20
CA CYS A 86 -0.70 -6.64 8.65
C CYS A 86 0.21 -6.84 7.42
N LEU A 87 1.09 -7.84 7.48
CA LEU A 87 1.95 -8.22 6.35
C LEU A 87 1.13 -8.77 5.18
N ALA A 88 0.14 -9.62 5.45
CA ALA A 88 -0.78 -10.15 4.43
C ALA A 88 -1.59 -9.04 3.73
N ARG A 89 -1.89 -7.94 4.43
CA ARG A 89 -2.61 -6.77 3.87
C ARG A 89 -1.73 -5.84 3.04
N ASN A 90 -0.41 -5.90 3.19
CA ASN A 90 0.49 -4.98 2.52
C ASN A 90 0.64 -5.37 1.04
N GLU A 91 0.38 -4.42 0.15
CA GLU A 91 0.45 -4.56 -1.31
C GLU A 91 1.88 -4.77 -1.82
N ARG A 92 2.88 -4.39 -1.02
CA ARG A 92 4.31 -4.54 -1.35
C ARG A 92 4.90 -5.85 -0.85
N THR A 93 4.12 -6.67 -0.15
CA THR A 93 4.61 -7.96 0.34
C THR A 93 5.00 -8.85 -0.83
N PRO A 94 6.22 -9.42 -0.85
CA PRO A 94 6.67 -10.30 -1.92
C PRO A 94 5.75 -11.52 -2.09
N CYS A 95 5.59 -11.99 -3.34
CA CYS A 95 4.74 -13.14 -3.64
C CYS A 95 5.14 -14.41 -2.88
N ASP A 96 6.44 -14.66 -2.67
CA ASP A 96 6.94 -15.81 -1.91
C ASP A 96 6.48 -15.77 -0.45
N VAL A 97 6.43 -14.57 0.14
CA VAL A 97 5.92 -14.35 1.49
C VAL A 97 4.41 -14.54 1.52
N LEU A 98 3.67 -14.05 0.52
CA LEU A 98 2.22 -14.29 0.41
C LEU A 98 1.88 -15.78 0.29
N ARG A 99 2.68 -16.58 -0.44
CA ARG A 99 2.51 -18.05 -0.51
C ARG A 99 2.68 -18.70 0.86
N THR A 100 3.65 -18.23 1.63
CA THR A 100 3.87 -18.71 3.00
C THR A 100 2.66 -18.38 3.88
N LEU A 101 2.20 -17.13 3.84
CA LEU A 101 1.04 -16.66 4.63
C LEU A 101 -0.29 -17.30 4.19
N ALA A 102 -0.43 -17.74 2.94
CA ALA A 102 -1.60 -18.51 2.48
C ALA A 102 -1.72 -19.87 3.20
N SER A 103 -0.66 -20.33 3.85
CA SER A 103 -0.61 -21.56 4.63
C SER A 103 -0.55 -21.29 6.14
N ASP A 104 -0.82 -20.05 6.57
CA ASP A 104 -0.73 -19.68 7.97
C ASP A 104 -1.70 -20.48 8.83
N ARG A 105 -1.33 -20.75 10.07
CA ARG A 105 -2.18 -21.42 11.06
C ARG A 105 -3.41 -20.59 11.46
N ASP A 106 -3.33 -19.27 11.31
CA ASP A 106 -4.41 -18.35 11.69
C ASP A 106 -5.33 -18.05 10.50
N GLU A 107 -6.61 -18.34 10.66
CA GLU A 107 -7.65 -18.10 9.65
C GLU A 107 -7.70 -16.63 9.21
N GLN A 108 -7.53 -15.68 10.13
CA GLN A 108 -7.61 -14.25 9.84
C GLN A 108 -6.47 -13.80 8.94
N VAL A 109 -5.27 -14.37 9.13
CA VAL A 109 -4.12 -14.13 8.25
C VAL A 109 -4.42 -14.64 6.84
N ARG A 110 -4.91 -15.88 6.71
CA ARG A 110 -5.27 -16.47 5.41
C ARG A 110 -6.39 -15.68 4.70
N ALA A 111 -7.38 -15.20 5.45
CA ALA A 111 -8.44 -14.34 4.94
C ALA A 111 -7.89 -13.01 4.37
N TRP A 112 -6.94 -12.39 5.07
CA TRP A 112 -6.29 -11.17 4.56
C TRP A 112 -5.46 -11.42 3.31
N VAL A 113 -4.81 -12.59 3.19
CA VAL A 113 -4.16 -12.99 1.95
C VAL A 113 -5.21 -13.08 0.85
N ALA A 114 -6.32 -13.80 1.03
CA ALA A 114 -7.36 -13.93 0.01
C ALA A 114 -7.85 -12.58 -0.54
N ILE A 115 -7.95 -11.56 0.31
CA ILE A 115 -8.39 -10.20 -0.06
C ILE A 115 -7.27 -9.40 -0.77
N ASN A 116 -6.00 -9.66 -0.50
CA ASN A 116 -4.89 -8.91 -1.11
C ASN A 116 -4.87 -9.10 -2.64
N TYR A 117 -4.82 -7.99 -3.39
CA TYR A 117 -4.91 -8.02 -4.85
C TYR A 117 -3.71 -8.66 -5.53
N PHE A 118 -2.53 -8.60 -4.92
CA PHE A 118 -1.25 -9.04 -5.51
C PHE A 118 -0.88 -10.50 -5.20
N VAL A 119 -1.82 -11.27 -4.65
CA VAL A 119 -1.61 -12.70 -4.37
C VAL A 119 -1.43 -13.48 -5.67
N PRO A 120 -0.39 -14.34 -5.76
CA PRO A 120 -0.16 -15.15 -6.94
C PRO A 120 -1.25 -16.24 -7.08
N ALA A 121 -1.50 -16.67 -8.32
CA ALA A 121 -2.62 -17.57 -8.65
C ALA A 121 -2.56 -18.91 -7.90
N ASP A 122 -1.36 -19.47 -7.72
CA ASP A 122 -1.13 -20.72 -6.98
C ASP A 122 -1.51 -20.61 -5.49
N ALA A 123 -1.21 -19.48 -4.85
CA ALA A 123 -1.68 -19.21 -3.49
C ALA A 123 -3.20 -19.03 -3.44
N MET A 124 -3.81 -18.42 -4.45
CA MET A 124 -5.27 -18.26 -4.53
C MET A 124 -5.98 -19.60 -4.71
N GLU A 125 -5.46 -20.50 -5.56
CA GLU A 125 -5.96 -21.86 -5.72
C GLU A 125 -5.94 -22.64 -4.41
N LYS A 126 -4.86 -22.49 -3.63
CA LYS A 126 -4.76 -23.09 -2.31
C LYS A 126 -5.84 -22.55 -1.36
N LEU A 127 -6.06 -21.24 -1.34
CA LEU A 127 -7.07 -20.59 -0.49
C LEU A 127 -8.51 -20.94 -0.94
N ALA A 128 -8.73 -21.26 -2.22
CA ALA A 128 -10.02 -21.75 -2.71
C ALA A 128 -10.39 -23.11 -2.10
N ALA A 129 -9.39 -23.92 -1.75
CA ALA A 129 -9.54 -25.21 -1.08
C ALA A 129 -9.26 -25.15 0.43
N ASP A 130 -9.25 -23.95 1.03
CA ASP A 130 -8.97 -23.76 2.47
C ASP A 130 -10.00 -24.50 3.34
N GLU A 131 -9.61 -24.87 4.55
CA GLU A 131 -10.49 -25.49 5.55
C GLU A 131 -11.59 -24.52 6.03
N SER A 132 -11.30 -23.21 6.10
CA SER A 132 -12.25 -22.19 6.54
C SER A 132 -13.24 -21.84 5.43
N GLU A 133 -14.52 -21.89 5.76
CA GLU A 133 -15.60 -21.42 4.88
C GLU A 133 -15.49 -19.92 4.60
N THR A 134 -15.08 -19.11 5.60
CA THR A 134 -14.85 -17.67 5.45
C THR A 134 -13.82 -17.39 4.37
N VAL A 135 -12.69 -18.10 4.40
CA VAL A 135 -11.61 -17.91 3.42
C VAL A 135 -12.08 -18.29 2.01
N ARG A 136 -12.73 -19.46 1.87
CA ARG A 136 -13.29 -19.89 0.58
C ARG A 136 -14.32 -18.90 0.03
N ALA A 137 -15.18 -18.35 0.88
CA ALA A 137 -16.16 -17.34 0.49
C ALA A 137 -15.51 -16.05 0.00
N LEU A 138 -14.42 -15.60 0.65
CA LEU A 138 -13.65 -14.42 0.21
C LEU A 138 -12.99 -14.63 -1.15
N VAL A 139 -12.43 -15.81 -1.40
CA VAL A 139 -11.86 -16.17 -2.70
C VAL A 139 -12.93 -16.17 -3.79
N ALA A 140 -14.08 -16.80 -3.53
CA ALA A 140 -15.21 -16.84 -4.47
C ALA A 140 -15.77 -15.43 -4.76
N TRP A 141 -15.91 -14.60 -3.73
CA TRP A 141 -16.30 -13.20 -3.89
C TRP A 141 -15.30 -12.41 -4.73
N LYS A 142 -14.00 -12.60 -4.49
CA LYS A 142 -12.97 -11.93 -5.30
C LYS A 142 -12.99 -12.41 -6.76
N ALA A 143 -13.25 -13.69 -7.00
CA ALA A 143 -13.42 -14.23 -8.34
C ALA A 143 -14.64 -13.62 -9.06
N SER A 144 -15.78 -13.47 -8.37
CA SER A 144 -16.96 -12.86 -8.97
C SER A 144 -16.77 -11.37 -9.32
N LEU A 145 -15.94 -10.65 -8.54
CA LEU A 145 -15.53 -9.28 -8.90
C LEU A 145 -14.76 -9.23 -10.22
N ALA A 146 -13.86 -10.19 -10.46
CA ALA A 146 -13.12 -10.26 -11.72
C ALA A 146 -14.06 -10.50 -12.92
N GLU A 147 -15.03 -11.40 -12.78
CA GLU A 147 -16.04 -11.67 -13.81
C GLU A 147 -16.90 -10.43 -14.12
N THR A 148 -17.32 -9.70 -13.08
CA THR A 148 -18.11 -8.45 -13.25
C THR A 148 -17.31 -7.26 -13.78
N ALA A 149 -15.98 -7.27 -13.70
CA ALA A 149 -15.12 -6.24 -14.29
C ALA A 149 -14.83 -6.48 -15.78
N GLN A 150 -15.16 -7.66 -16.31
CA GLN A 150 -14.95 -8.05 -17.70
C GLN A 150 -16.10 -7.81 -18.72
N PRO A 151 -17.21 -7.09 -18.47
CA PRO A 151 -18.14 -6.75 -19.53
C PRO A 151 -17.70 -5.48 -20.27
N ALA A 152 -17.63 -5.59 -21.60
CA ALA A 152 -17.40 -4.55 -22.63
C ALA A 152 -15.96 -4.34 -23.13
N LEU A 153 -15.40 -5.36 -23.79
CA LEU A 153 -14.62 -5.15 -25.01
C LEU A 153 -15.37 -5.83 -26.16
N VAL A 154 -16.30 -5.09 -26.77
CA VAL A 154 -16.91 -5.36 -28.08
C VAL A 154 -16.59 -4.16 -28.96
#